data_AF-A0A553RN47-F1
#
_entry.id   AF-A0A553RN47-F1
#
_cell.length_a   1.000
_cell.length_b   1.000
_cell.length_c   1.000
_cell.angle_alpha   90.00
_cell.angle_beta   90.00
_cell.angle_gamma   90.00
#
_symmetry.space_group_name_H-M   'P 1'
#
loop_
_entity.id
_entity.type
_entity.pdbx_description
1 polymer ?
#
loop_
_entity_poly.entity_id
_entity_poly.type
_entity_poly.pdbx_seq_one_letter_code
_entity_poly.pdbx_strand_id
1 'polypeptide(L)' 'MSGVASALAKKRALAAGFGTNANAVKYLNQSFEGLRSECLSRGQLFCDPSFPAAPESLGFNELGPRSSKTRGVEWKRP' A
#
# COMPACT_ATOMS: atom_id res chain seq x y z
N MET A 1 -11.42 -18.03 15.50
CA MET A 1 -10.58 -19.25 15.39
C MET A 1 -9.84 -19.29 14.04
N SER A 2 -8.86 -18.41 13.77
CA SER A 2 -8.07 -18.46 12.49
C SER A 2 -6.54 -18.39 12.66
N GLY A 3 -6.04 -18.29 13.90
CA GLY A 3 -4.61 -18.03 14.16
C GLY A 3 -3.67 -19.14 13.69
N VAL A 4 -4.02 -20.41 13.94
CA VAL A 4 -3.13 -21.55 13.63
C VAL A 4 -3.06 -21.83 12.12
N ALA A 5 -4.21 -21.79 11.43
CA ALA A 5 -4.26 -22.00 9.99
C ALA A 5 -3.54 -20.88 9.21
N SER A 6 -3.71 -19.62 9.62
CA SER A 6 -3.02 -18.47 9.02
C SER A 6 -1.51 -18.55 9.25
N ALA A 7 -1.06 -18.94 10.44
CA ALA A 7 0.35 -19.13 10.74
C ALA A 7 0.98 -20.26 9.90
N LEU A 8 0.28 -21.38 9.71
CA LEU A 8 0.74 -22.49 8.88
C LEU A 8 0.85 -22.08 7.40
N ALA A 9 -0.13 -21.33 6.89
CA ALA A 9 -0.11 -20.79 5.53
C ALA A 9 1.07 -19.84 5.31
N LYS A 10 1.35 -18.94 6.28
CA LYS A 10 2.52 -18.05 6.23
C LYS A 10 3.84 -18.84 6.23
N LYS A 11 3.98 -19.87 7.08
CA LYS A 11 5.20 -20.71 7.10
C LYS A 11 5.42 -21.45 5.78
N ARG A 12 4.35 -21.95 5.15
CA ARG A 12 4.43 -22.58 3.82
C ARG A 12 4.79 -21.58 2.73
N ALA A 13 4.24 -20.37 2.77
CA ALA A 13 4.59 -19.30 1.83
C ALA A 13 6.07 -18.92 1.95
N LEU A 14 6.59 -18.73 3.17
CA LEU A 14 8.00 -18.48 3.40
C LEU A 14 8.88 -19.62 2.85
N ALA A 15 8.50 -20.88 3.08
CA ALA A 15 9.21 -22.04 2.54
C ALA A 15 9.16 -22.14 1.00
N ALA A 16 8.09 -21.63 0.38
CA ALA A 16 7.96 -21.51 -1.07
C ALA A 16 8.72 -20.30 -1.65
N GLY A 17 9.48 -19.57 -0.83
CA GLY A 17 10.31 -18.44 -1.26
C GLY A 17 9.62 -17.08 -1.27
N PHE A 18 8.39 -16.98 -0.76
CA PHE A 18 7.73 -15.68 -0.57
C PHE A 18 8.49 -14.85 0.47
N GLY A 19 8.77 -13.59 0.16
CA GLY A 19 9.58 -12.68 0.97
C GLY A 19 11.04 -12.58 0.54
N THR A 20 11.47 -13.34 -0.47
CA THR A 20 12.76 -13.14 -1.13
C THR A 20 12.68 -11.99 -2.15
N ASN A 21 13.82 -11.43 -2.55
CA ASN A 21 13.85 -10.38 -3.59
C ASN A 21 13.20 -10.82 -4.91
N ALA A 22 13.30 -12.11 -5.25
CA ALA A 22 12.68 -12.67 -6.46
C ALA A 22 11.17 -12.88 -6.32
N ASN A 23 10.67 -13.14 -5.10
CA ASN A 23 9.26 -13.39 -4.81
C ASN A 23 8.80 -12.55 -3.62
N ALA A 24 8.74 -11.22 -3.79
CA ALA A 24 8.33 -10.31 -2.74
C ALA A 24 6.86 -10.53 -2.34
N VAL A 25 6.56 -10.39 -1.05
CA VAL A 25 5.18 -10.42 -0.56
C VAL A 25 4.48 -9.15 -0.98
N LYS A 26 3.28 -9.29 -1.55
CA LYS A 26 2.41 -8.17 -1.91
C LYS A 26 1.94 -7.46 -0.65
N TYR A 27 2.44 -6.25 -0.40
CA TYR A 27 1.98 -5.43 0.71
C TYR A 27 0.49 -5.10 0.54
N LEU A 28 -0.30 -5.35 1.60
CA LEU A 28 -1.77 -5.21 1.58
C LEU A 28 -2.45 -5.98 0.43
N ASN A 29 -1.83 -7.06 -0.05
CA ASN A 29 -2.29 -7.85 -1.21
C ASN A 29 -2.45 -7.03 -2.51
N GLN A 30 -1.77 -5.88 -2.62
CA GLN A 30 -1.80 -5.06 -3.83
C GLN A 30 -0.89 -5.66 -4.92
N SER A 31 -1.38 -5.70 -6.17
CA SER A 31 -0.61 -6.18 -7.32
C SER A 31 -0.40 -5.06 -8.33
N PHE A 32 0.86 -4.63 -8.53
CA PHE A 32 1.20 -3.56 -9.47
C PHE A 32 0.67 -3.82 -10.88
N GLU A 33 0.92 -5.02 -11.43
CA GLU A 33 0.51 -5.37 -12.80
C GLU A 33 -1.01 -5.34 -12.97
N GLY A 34 -1.76 -5.85 -11.98
CA GLY A 34 -3.22 -5.82 -11.98
C GLY A 34 -3.76 -4.40 -11.91
N LEU A 35 -3.27 -3.60 -10.96
CA LEU A 35 -3.68 -2.20 -10.78
C LEU A 35 -3.34 -1.35 -12.01
N ARG A 36 -2.15 -1.53 -12.58
CA ARG A 36 -1.75 -0.84 -13.81
C ARG A 36 -2.67 -1.18 -14.97
N SER A 37 -2.97 -2.47 -15.16
CA SER A 37 -3.82 -2.93 -16.25
C SER A 37 -5.26 -2.40 -16.11
N GLU A 38 -5.78 -2.36 -14.89
CA GLU A 38 -7.09 -1.78 -14.59
C GLU A 38 -7.14 -0.27 -14.85
N CYS A 39 -6.14 0.48 -14.41
CA CYS A 39 -6.07 1.92 -14.66
C CYS A 39 -5.97 2.24 -16.17
N LEU A 40 -5.18 1.46 -16.90
CA LEU A 40 -5.04 1.59 -18.35
C LEU A 40 -6.34 1.26 -19.08
N SER A 41 -7.05 0.20 -18.68
CA SER A 41 -8.32 -0.16 -19.31
C SER A 41 -9.42 0.86 -19.05
N ARG A 42 -9.41 1.50 -17.87
CA ARG A 42 -10.33 2.59 -17.51
C ARG A 42 -9.90 3.95 -18.06
N GLY A 43 -8.68 4.08 -18.58
CA GLY A 43 -8.13 5.37 -19.03
C GLY A 43 -7.95 6.38 -17.90
N GLN A 44 -7.72 5.92 -16.67
CA GLN A 44 -7.62 6.77 -15.49
C GLN A 44 -6.26 6.63 -14.81
N LEU A 45 -5.85 7.68 -14.10
CA LEU A 45 -4.65 7.63 -13.28
C LEU A 45 -4.92 6.88 -11.98
N PHE A 46 -3.94 6.11 -11.53
CA PHE A 46 -4.03 5.40 -10.26
C PHE A 46 -4.06 6.38 -9.07
N CYS A 47 -5.01 6.15 -8.17
CA CYS A 47 -5.10 6.78 -6.86
C CYS A 47 -5.04 5.67 -5.82
N ASP A 48 -4.07 5.73 -4.90
CA ASP A 48 -3.85 4.66 -3.93
C ASP A 48 -4.93 4.69 -2.83
N PRO A 49 -5.75 3.63 -2.66
CA PRO A 49 -6.74 3.56 -1.60
C PRO A 49 -6.12 3.24 -0.23
N SER A 50 -4.94 2.60 -0.20
CA SER A 50 -4.22 2.23 1.02
C SER A 50 -3.34 3.36 1.53
N PHE A 51 -2.93 4.28 0.65
CA PHE A 51 -2.16 5.47 1.00
C PHE A 51 -2.74 6.71 0.29
N PRO A 52 -3.85 7.26 0.81
CA PRO A 52 -4.55 8.35 0.16
C PRO A 52 -3.72 9.64 0.14
N ALA A 53 -4.01 10.53 -0.79
CA ALA A 53 -3.47 11.90 -0.81
C ALA A 53 -4.13 12.79 0.27
N ALA A 54 -4.08 12.35 1.52
CA ALA A 54 -4.73 12.98 2.67
C ALA A 54 -3.71 13.38 3.74
N PRO A 55 -4.04 14.30 4.67
CA PRO A 55 -3.14 14.69 5.75
C PRO A 55 -2.70 13.50 6.64
N GLU A 56 -3.53 12.47 6.75
CA GLU A 56 -3.23 11.25 7.50
C GLU A 56 -2.02 10.48 6.93
N SER A 57 -1.80 10.59 5.62
CA SER A 57 -0.65 10.02 4.93
C SER A 57 0.63 10.83 5.13
N LEU A 58 0.54 12.11 5.50
CA LEU A 58 1.70 12.94 5.82
C LEU A 58 2.26 12.60 7.22
N GLY A 59 1.40 12.19 8.13
CA GLY A 59 1.79 11.67 9.44
C GLY A 59 0.81 12.00 10.55
N PHE A 60 1.30 11.87 11.77
CA PHE A 60 0.55 12.12 12.99
C PHE A 60 1.26 13.17 13.85
N ASN A 61 0.53 13.78 14.79
CA ASN A 61 1.01 14.79 15.73
C ASN A 61 1.74 15.97 15.04
N GLU A 62 3.06 15.93 14.93
CA GLU A 62 3.88 16.98 14.30
C GLU A 62 3.61 17.18 12.81
N LEU A 63 3.21 16.13 12.09
CA LEU A 63 2.80 16.18 10.68
C LEU A 63 1.31 15.86 10.53
N GLY A 64 0.55 15.94 11.62
CA GLY A 64 -0.89 15.68 11.60
C GLY A 64 -1.68 16.80 10.90
N PRO A 65 -3.00 16.62 10.73
CA PRO A 65 -3.88 17.55 9.99
C PRO A 65 -3.92 18.99 10.53
N ARG A 66 -3.59 19.18 11.82
CA ARG A 66 -3.62 20.48 12.50
C ARG A 66 -2.24 21.14 12.64
N SER A 67 -1.19 20.48 12.15
CA SER A 67 0.16 21.03 12.22
C SER A 67 0.31 22.20 11.26
N SER A 68 1.06 23.23 11.67
CA SER A 68 1.47 24.30 10.77
C SER A 68 2.36 23.79 9.63
N LYS A 69 3.11 22.69 9.85
CA LYS A 69 4.05 22.11 8.88
C LYS A 69 3.37 21.50 7.65
N THR A 70 2.15 20.99 7.79
CA THR A 70 1.40 20.32 6.72
C THR A 70 0.29 21.19 6.12
N ARG A 71 0.12 22.41 6.64
CA ARG A 71 -0.87 23.36 6.15
C ARG A 71 -0.48 23.85 4.75
N GLY A 72 -1.41 23.75 3.80
CA GLY A 72 -1.20 24.22 2.43
C GLY A 72 -0.37 23.28 1.55
N VAL A 73 -0.13 22.04 1.99
CA VAL A 73 0.51 21.02 1.15
C VAL A 73 -0.45 20.59 0.04
N GLU A 74 0.03 20.66 -1.21
CA GLU A 74 -0.69 20.18 -2.40
C GLU A 74 -0.01 18.92 -2.94
N TRP A 75 -0.80 17.88 -3.23
CA TRP A 75 -0.31 16.66 -3.85
C TRP A 75 -0.23 16.86 -5.37
N LYS A 76 0.97 16.75 -5.92
CA LYS A 76 1.24 16.89 -7.36
C LYS A 76 1.85 15.61 -7.91
N ARG A 77 1.55 15.33 -9.17
CA ARG A 77 2.23 14.29 -9.94
C ARG A 77 3.46 14.91 -10.63
N PRO A 78 4.54 14.14 -10.83
CA PRO A 78 5.68 14.59 -11.64
C PRO A 78 5.28 15.02 -13.04
#